data_AF-A0AAQ3MI78-F1
#
_entry.id   AF-A0AAQ3MI78-F1
#
_cell.length_a   1.000
_cell.length_b   1.000
_cell.length_c   1.000
_cell.angle_alpha   90.00
_cell.angle_beta   90.00
_cell.angle_gamma   90.00
#
_symmetry.space_group_name_H-M   'P 1'
#
loop_
_entity.id
_entity.type
_entity.pdbx_description
1 polymer ?
#
loop_
_entity_poly.entity_id
_entity_poly.type
_entity_poly.pdbx_seq_one_letter_code
_entity_poly.pdbx_strand_id
1 'polypeptide(L)'
;MAAFVDNRQFGTHMNGVVRSCGQDLKPSLPLDFDLDSSSSDEDENDDASYLKELIRKANAETEASVMDPRDEGTADQWVARNSSMVRLTGKHPFNAESPLPRLMHHGFITPVPLHYVRNHGPVPKAKWEDWTVEITGLVKRPTRFTMDRLVLEFPHREFPATLVCAGNRRKEQNMVKKTIGFNWGSAGTSTSVWRGVPLRQVLRRCGILTRAKGALHVCFEGAENLPGGGGSKYGTSISREMAMDPSRDIILAYMQNGEPLAPDHGFPVRMIIPGFIGGRMVKWLKRIVVTELECDNHYHYKDNRVLPSHVSPELANEEGWWYRPEYIINELNINSVITTPCHDEILPINSWTTQRPYVVRGYAYSGGGRKVTRVEVTLDGGETWHVCTLDHPEKPNKYGKYWCWCFWSLEVEVLDLLGTKEIAVRAWDEGLNTQPENLIWNLMMMNNCWFRVKTNVCKPHKGEIGMVFEHPTQPGNQPGGWMAKEKHLETSQDPKPSLKKSVSTPFMNTNSKMFSISEVKKHSNPDSTWIIVHGHVYDCTRFLKDHPGGTDSILINAGTDCTEEFDAIHSDKAKKMLEDYRIGQLITTGNIHKIW
;
A
#
# COMPACT_ATOMS: atom_id res chain seq x y z
N MET A 1 -55.40 47.54 -12.69
CA MET A 1 -55.53 47.81 -11.24
C MET A 1 -54.14 47.59 -10.65
N ALA A 2 -53.19 48.53 -10.65
CA ALA A 2 -53.17 49.89 -10.09
C ALA A 2 -53.44 49.91 -8.56
N ALA A 3 -52.37 49.96 -7.75
CA ALA A 3 -52.13 50.93 -6.66
C ALA A 3 -50.79 50.63 -5.95
N PHE A 4 -49.77 51.50 -6.10
CA PHE A 4 -49.31 52.59 -5.19
C PHE A 4 -48.54 52.06 -3.94
N VAL A 5 -47.20 52.16 -3.81
CA VAL A 5 -46.27 53.32 -3.61
C VAL A 5 -46.16 53.75 -2.14
N ASP A 6 -44.95 53.70 -1.54
CA ASP A 6 -44.17 54.86 -1.02
C ASP A 6 -42.85 54.38 -0.34
N ASN A 7 -41.67 54.81 -0.82
CA ASN A 7 -40.78 55.89 -0.35
C ASN A 7 -40.03 55.60 0.97
N ARG A 8 -38.68 55.46 0.94
CA ARG A 8 -37.64 56.53 1.10
C ARG A 8 -37.71 57.17 2.51
N GLN A 9 -36.63 57.38 3.28
CA GLN A 9 -35.28 57.83 2.92
C GLN A 9 -34.40 58.06 4.18
N PHE A 10 -33.07 58.19 3.97
CA PHE A 10 -32.01 58.84 4.79
C PHE A 10 -31.59 58.17 6.11
N GLY A 11 -30.33 58.10 6.55
CA GLY A 11 -29.01 58.72 6.26
C GLY A 11 -28.22 58.54 7.58
N THR A 12 -26.91 58.29 7.71
CA THR A 12 -25.74 59.06 7.24
C THR A 12 -24.43 58.45 7.78
N HIS A 13 -23.35 58.55 6.98
CA HIS A 13 -21.91 58.77 7.30
C HIS A 13 -21.12 57.77 8.18
N MET A 14 -20.17 57.01 7.60
CA MET A 14 -18.75 57.32 7.26
C MET A 14 -17.74 56.97 8.37
N ASN A 15 -16.97 55.89 8.18
CA ASN A 15 -15.50 55.93 7.99
C ASN A 15 -14.86 54.54 8.16
N GLY A 16 -14.14 54.10 7.11
CA GLY A 16 -12.75 53.69 7.24
C GLY A 16 -12.39 52.28 7.74
N VAL A 17 -11.61 51.63 6.88
CA VAL A 17 -10.48 50.73 7.18
C VAL A 17 -10.74 49.22 7.07
N VAL A 18 -10.21 48.71 5.96
CA VAL A 18 -9.81 47.34 5.61
C VAL A 18 -9.32 46.51 6.81
N ARG A 19 -9.97 45.35 7.05
CA ARG A 19 -9.33 44.17 7.65
C ARG A 19 -9.81 42.89 6.96
N SER A 20 -8.84 42.10 6.53
CA SER A 20 -8.97 40.74 6.02
C SER A 20 -9.65 39.80 7.03
N CYS A 21 -10.52 38.92 6.56
CA CYS A 21 -10.76 37.65 7.23
C CYS A 21 -11.22 36.62 6.20
N GLY A 22 -10.36 35.64 5.92
CA GLY A 22 -10.79 34.37 5.36
C GLY A 22 -11.50 33.57 6.44
N GLN A 23 -12.53 32.82 6.05
CA GLN A 23 -12.98 31.66 6.79
C GLN A 23 -13.73 30.73 5.84
N ASP A 24 -13.20 29.52 5.75
CA ASP A 24 -13.73 28.39 5.01
C ASP A 24 -15.12 27.98 5.52
N LEU A 25 -16.09 27.92 4.62
CA LEU A 25 -17.39 27.32 4.88
C LEU A 25 -17.23 25.79 4.81
N LYS A 26 -17.08 25.14 5.98
CA LYS A 26 -17.33 23.70 6.10
C LYS A 26 -18.85 23.46 6.05
N PRO A 27 -19.36 22.53 5.22
CA PRO A 27 -20.77 22.17 5.24
C PRO A 27 -21.12 21.40 6.52
N SER A 28 -22.18 21.83 7.20
CA SER A 28 -22.77 21.17 8.37
C SER A 28 -23.58 19.93 7.95
N LEU A 29 -23.24 18.75 8.48
CA LEU A 29 -23.99 17.50 8.30
C LEU A 29 -25.13 17.38 9.35
N PRO A 30 -26.30 16.80 9.02
CA PRO A 30 -27.43 16.70 9.95
C PRO A 30 -27.33 15.51 10.92
N LEU A 31 -28.03 15.69 12.05
CA LEU A 31 -28.22 14.79 13.19
C LEU A 31 -28.76 13.39 12.84
N ASP A 32 -28.35 12.41 13.65
CA ASP A 32 -28.67 10.99 13.56
C ASP A 32 -30.18 10.71 13.56
N PHE A 33 -30.61 9.87 12.62
CA PHE A 33 -31.92 9.22 12.63
C PHE A 33 -31.72 7.77 13.07
N ASP A 34 -31.96 7.50 14.35
CA ASP A 34 -32.01 6.16 14.94
C ASP A 34 -33.24 5.40 14.46
N LEU A 35 -33.04 4.22 13.87
CA LEU A 35 -34.03 3.15 13.88
C LEU A 35 -33.33 1.77 13.86
N ASP A 36 -33.64 1.01 14.91
CA ASP A 36 -33.43 -0.44 15.15
C ASP A 36 -32.07 -0.89 15.74
N SER A 37 -31.78 -0.50 17.00
CA SER A 37 -30.93 -1.28 17.93
C SER A 37 -31.82 -1.89 19.03
N SER A 38 -31.77 -3.22 19.15
CA SER A 38 -32.07 -3.90 20.40
C SER A 38 -30.88 -4.78 20.74
N SER A 39 -29.78 -4.12 21.08
CA SER A 39 -28.67 -4.71 21.82
C SER A 39 -27.94 -3.60 22.57
N SER A 40 -28.06 -3.62 23.90
CA SER A 40 -27.25 -2.91 24.92
C SER A 40 -26.46 -1.68 24.42
N ASP A 41 -27.14 -0.53 24.35
CA ASP A 41 -26.59 0.76 23.87
C ASP A 41 -25.40 1.31 24.70
N GLU A 42 -25.11 0.75 25.88
CA GLU A 42 -23.98 1.18 26.72
C GLU A 42 -22.62 0.70 26.17
N ASP A 43 -22.53 -0.53 25.67
CA ASP A 43 -21.26 -1.13 25.19
C ASP A 43 -20.79 -0.55 23.85
N GLU A 44 -21.72 -0.15 22.97
CA GLU A 44 -21.38 0.46 21.67
C GLU A 44 -20.86 1.90 21.82
N ASN A 45 -21.33 2.61 22.85
CA ASN A 45 -20.95 4.00 23.10
C ASN A 45 -19.51 4.11 23.63
N ASP A 46 -19.08 3.16 24.45
CA ASP A 46 -17.73 3.08 25.00
C ASP A 46 -16.68 2.75 23.92
N ASP A 47 -16.98 1.83 22.99
CA ASP A 47 -16.08 1.49 21.89
C ASP A 47 -15.90 2.65 20.91
N ALA A 48 -16.98 3.34 20.56
CA ALA A 48 -16.92 4.52 19.70
C ALA A 48 -16.12 5.66 20.36
N SER A 49 -16.25 5.85 21.67
CA SER A 49 -15.46 6.80 22.44
C SER A 49 -13.97 6.44 22.44
N TYR A 50 -13.64 5.16 22.66
CA TYR A 50 -12.26 4.65 22.62
C TYR A 50 -11.60 4.87 21.26
N LEU A 51 -12.26 4.52 20.16
CA LEU A 51 -11.73 4.72 18.81
C LEU A 51 -11.52 6.20 18.49
N LYS A 52 -12.44 7.08 18.90
CA LYS A 52 -12.29 8.54 18.75
C LYS A 52 -11.06 9.07 19.49
N GLU A 53 -10.79 8.57 20.70
CA GLU A 53 -9.61 8.97 21.47
C GLU A 53 -8.32 8.48 20.81
N LEU A 54 -8.28 7.25 20.30
CA LEU A 54 -7.15 6.74 19.53
C LEU A 54 -6.89 7.60 18.28
N ILE A 55 -7.93 7.95 17.53
CA ILE A 55 -7.82 8.83 16.36
C ILE A 55 -7.29 10.21 16.76
N ARG A 56 -7.82 10.80 17.84
CA ARG A 56 -7.39 12.11 18.33
C ARG A 56 -5.91 12.11 18.69
N LYS A 57 -5.46 11.08 19.44
CA LYS A 57 -4.06 10.91 19.81
C LYS A 57 -3.16 10.72 18.58
N ALA A 58 -3.55 9.81 17.69
CA ALA A 58 -2.84 9.52 16.44
C ALA A 58 -2.65 10.80 15.60
N ASN A 59 -3.70 11.61 15.45
CA ASN A 59 -3.64 12.86 14.70
C ASN A 59 -2.78 13.93 15.39
N ALA A 60 -2.75 13.99 16.73
CA ALA A 60 -1.95 14.95 17.47
C ALA A 60 -0.44 14.68 17.37
N GLU A 61 -0.05 13.41 17.20
CA GLU A 61 1.36 12.96 17.14
C GLU A 61 1.90 12.86 15.69
N THR A 62 1.03 12.99 14.68
CA THR A 62 1.40 12.85 13.27
C THR A 62 1.72 14.22 12.66
N GLU A 63 2.82 14.34 11.91
CA GLU A 63 3.08 15.59 11.20
C GLU A 63 2.08 15.77 10.04
N ALA A 64 1.74 17.03 9.80
CA ALA A 64 0.88 17.39 8.69
C ALA A 64 1.49 16.93 7.35
N SER A 65 0.62 16.45 6.46
CA SER A 65 0.97 16.24 5.06
C SER A 65 1.38 17.57 4.41
N VAL A 66 2.40 17.53 3.57
CA VAL A 66 2.94 18.71 2.87
C VAL A 66 2.91 18.50 1.37
N MET A 67 2.97 19.59 0.61
CA MET A 67 3.28 19.51 -0.82
C MET A 67 4.74 19.05 -0.97
N ASP A 68 4.92 17.76 -1.25
CA ASP A 68 6.23 17.14 -1.32
C ASP A 68 6.93 17.55 -2.63
N PRO A 69 8.13 18.15 -2.59
CA PRO A 69 8.87 18.55 -3.79
C PRO A 69 9.12 17.38 -4.77
N ARG A 70 9.11 16.13 -4.28
CA ARG A 70 9.25 14.93 -5.12
C ARG A 70 8.05 14.70 -6.04
N ASP A 71 6.90 15.31 -5.75
CA ASP A 71 5.70 15.23 -6.59
C ASP A 71 5.63 16.35 -7.65
N GLU A 72 6.55 17.33 -7.64
CA GLU A 72 6.62 18.38 -8.66
C GLU A 72 6.79 17.77 -10.06
N GLY A 73 6.03 18.31 -11.02
CA GLY A 73 6.04 17.81 -12.41
C GLY A 73 5.27 16.50 -12.62
N THR A 74 4.70 15.91 -11.58
CA THR A 74 3.82 14.74 -11.69
C THR A 74 2.35 15.14 -11.81
N ALA A 75 1.50 14.21 -12.27
CA ALA A 75 0.05 14.41 -12.27
C ALA A 75 -0.55 14.63 -10.87
N ASP A 76 0.17 14.18 -9.83
CA ASP A 76 -0.25 14.22 -8.42
C ASP A 76 0.39 15.39 -7.66
N GLN A 77 1.05 16.35 -8.33
CA GLN A 77 1.70 17.51 -7.71
C GLN A 77 0.79 18.42 -6.86
N TRP A 78 -0.50 18.11 -6.77
CA TRP A 78 -1.52 18.83 -6.01
C TRP A 78 -1.93 18.07 -4.73
N VAL A 79 -1.43 16.86 -4.52
CA VAL A 79 -1.74 16.00 -3.38
C VAL A 79 -0.67 16.19 -2.31
N ALA A 80 -1.07 16.60 -1.11
CA ALA A 80 -0.17 16.68 0.03
C ALA A 80 0.06 15.29 0.64
N ARG A 81 1.32 14.94 0.92
CA ARG A 81 1.74 13.64 1.47
C ARG A 81 2.68 13.81 2.65
N ASN A 82 2.68 12.86 3.59
CA ASN A 82 3.65 12.88 4.69
C ASN A 82 5.04 12.51 4.16
N SER A 83 6.03 13.36 4.45
CA SER A 83 7.39 13.23 3.89
C SER A 83 8.14 11.99 4.36
N SER A 84 7.75 11.42 5.51
CA SER A 84 8.35 10.22 6.09
C SER A 84 7.93 8.91 5.41
N MET A 85 6.88 8.95 4.57
CA MET A 85 6.45 7.78 3.80
C MET A 85 7.56 7.29 2.87
N VAL A 86 7.78 5.98 2.86
CA VAL A 86 8.81 5.35 2.02
C VAL A 86 8.23 5.07 0.64
N ARG A 87 8.68 5.81 -0.38
CA ARG A 87 8.28 5.62 -1.78
C ARG A 87 8.87 4.33 -2.35
N LEU A 88 8.02 3.51 -2.98
CA LEU A 88 8.36 2.17 -3.46
C LEU A 88 8.50 2.08 -4.99
N THR A 89 8.04 3.11 -5.70
CA THR A 89 8.05 3.22 -7.17
C THR A 89 8.62 4.57 -7.63
N GLY A 90 9.48 5.17 -6.81
CA GLY A 90 10.02 6.51 -7.00
C GLY A 90 8.92 7.59 -6.99
N LYS A 91 9.00 8.57 -7.90
CA LYS A 91 8.06 9.71 -7.94
C LYS A 91 6.60 9.31 -8.18
N HIS A 92 6.33 8.55 -9.25
CA HIS A 92 4.97 8.29 -9.72
C HIS A 92 4.89 7.01 -10.56
N PRO A 93 3.79 6.22 -10.51
CA PRO A 93 2.63 6.36 -9.61
C PRO A 93 3.01 6.25 -8.14
N PHE A 94 2.28 6.93 -7.25
CA PHE A 94 2.63 6.92 -5.83
C PHE A 94 2.27 5.59 -5.17
N ASN A 95 3.30 4.85 -4.76
CA ASN A 95 3.17 3.66 -3.92
C ASN A 95 4.11 3.84 -2.75
N ALA A 96 3.57 3.77 -1.53
CA ALA A 96 4.33 4.03 -0.34
C ALA A 96 3.83 3.24 0.87
N GLU A 97 4.75 2.91 1.77
CA GLU A 97 4.44 2.37 3.09
C GLU A 97 5.03 3.27 4.18
N SER A 98 4.42 3.24 5.38
CA SER A 98 4.98 3.92 6.55
C SER A 98 6.28 3.22 6.96
N PRO A 99 7.28 3.95 7.49
CA PRO A 99 8.35 3.32 8.24
C PRO A 99 7.76 2.42 9.33
N LEU A 100 8.21 1.17 9.43
CA LEU A 100 7.63 0.16 10.32
C LEU A 100 7.63 0.61 11.80
N PRO A 101 8.72 1.18 12.36
CA PRO A 101 8.69 1.66 13.75
C PRO A 101 7.65 2.75 13.97
N ARG A 102 7.45 3.61 12.95
CA ARG A 102 6.48 4.71 13.00
C ARG A 102 5.04 4.19 12.92
N LEU A 103 4.79 3.19 12.08
CA LEU A 103 3.49 2.52 12.01
C LEU A 103 3.12 1.93 13.38
N MET A 104 4.07 1.24 14.02
CA MET A 104 3.85 0.60 15.31
C MET A 104 3.77 1.58 16.48
N HIS A 105 4.42 2.74 16.39
CA HIS A 105 4.32 3.79 17.40
C HIS A 105 2.87 4.26 17.62
N HIS A 106 2.09 4.39 16.53
CA HIS A 106 0.69 4.81 16.62
C HIS A 106 -0.28 3.68 17.05
N GLY A 107 0.18 2.43 17.08
CA GLY A 107 -0.60 1.30 17.58
C GLY A 107 -1.81 0.96 16.70
N PHE A 108 -2.97 0.78 17.33
CA PHE A 108 -4.13 0.12 16.70
C PHE A 108 -4.72 0.86 15.50
N ILE A 109 -4.81 2.20 15.55
CA ILE A 109 -5.32 3.03 14.46
C ILE A 109 -4.16 3.79 13.83
N THR A 110 -3.94 3.55 12.53
CA THR A 110 -2.96 4.26 11.73
C THR A 110 -3.49 5.65 11.35
N PRO A 111 -2.75 6.74 11.63
CA PRO A 111 -3.08 8.06 11.13
C PRO A 111 -3.17 8.08 9.60
N VAL A 112 -4.12 8.84 9.04
CA VAL A 112 -4.34 8.89 7.59
C VAL A 112 -3.07 9.24 6.79
N PRO A 113 -2.24 10.22 7.21
CA PRO A 113 -1.00 10.54 6.49
C PRO A 113 0.04 9.42 6.42
N LEU A 114 -0.06 8.41 7.30
CA LEU A 114 0.83 7.25 7.37
C LEU A 114 0.17 5.96 6.85
N HIS A 115 -1.10 6.02 6.47
CA HIS A 115 -1.77 4.87 5.87
C HIS A 115 -1.10 4.54 4.54
N TYR A 116 -0.74 3.28 4.32
CA TYR A 116 -0.05 2.89 3.09
C TYR A 116 -0.87 3.29 1.85
N VAL A 117 -0.18 3.66 0.77
CA VAL A 117 -0.78 4.05 -0.50
C VAL A 117 -0.34 3.10 -1.59
N ARG A 118 -1.31 2.60 -2.35
CA ARG A 118 -1.08 1.90 -3.62
C ARG A 118 -1.90 2.58 -4.69
N ASN A 119 -1.23 3.23 -5.65
CA ASN A 119 -1.85 3.77 -6.85
C ASN A 119 -1.27 3.08 -8.09
N HIS A 120 -2.14 2.62 -9.00
CA HIS A 120 -1.72 2.12 -10.31
C HIS A 120 -1.44 3.24 -11.32
N GLY A 121 -1.86 4.47 -11.02
CA GLY A 121 -1.70 5.65 -11.87
C GLY A 121 -2.05 6.93 -11.12
N PRO A 122 -2.47 8.00 -11.83
CA PRO A 122 -2.72 9.30 -11.22
C PRO A 122 -3.97 9.36 -10.35
N VAL A 123 -3.91 10.21 -9.33
CA VAL A 123 -5.03 10.50 -8.44
C VAL A 123 -6.02 11.44 -9.13
N PRO A 124 -7.30 11.05 -9.30
CA PRO A 124 -8.32 11.93 -9.85
C PRO A 124 -8.51 13.18 -8.98
N LYS A 125 -8.60 14.35 -9.61
CA LYS A 125 -9.02 15.62 -8.98
C LYS A 125 -10.53 15.63 -8.79
N ALA A 126 -11.01 14.82 -7.85
CA ALA A 126 -12.43 14.70 -7.58
C ALA A 126 -12.98 15.89 -6.78
N LYS A 127 -14.26 16.19 -6.99
CA LYS A 127 -15.05 17.13 -6.20
C LYS A 127 -16.30 16.41 -5.70
N TRP A 128 -16.74 16.73 -4.49
CA TRP A 128 -17.86 16.04 -3.86
C TRP A 128 -19.16 16.23 -4.64
N GLU A 129 -19.44 17.48 -5.01
CA GLU A 129 -20.65 17.96 -5.67
C GLU A 129 -20.86 17.36 -7.07
N ASP A 130 -19.77 17.12 -7.81
CA ASP A 130 -19.80 16.60 -9.18
C ASP A 130 -19.72 15.06 -9.22
N TRP A 131 -19.45 14.42 -8.08
CA TRP A 131 -19.20 12.98 -8.07
C TRP A 131 -20.49 12.17 -7.99
N THR A 132 -20.56 11.17 -8.85
CA THR A 132 -21.65 10.19 -8.86
C THR A 132 -21.14 8.76 -8.93
N VAL A 133 -21.84 7.86 -8.27
CA VAL A 133 -21.68 6.40 -8.41
C VAL A 133 -22.89 5.84 -9.15
N GLU A 134 -22.63 5.13 -10.25
CA GLU A 134 -23.67 4.49 -11.06
C GLU A 134 -23.81 3.01 -10.71
N ILE A 135 -25.04 2.56 -10.49
CA ILE A 135 -25.40 1.16 -10.22
C ILE A 135 -26.22 0.67 -11.41
N THR A 136 -25.73 -0.35 -12.11
CA THR A 136 -26.31 -0.83 -13.38
C THR A 136 -26.16 -2.34 -13.56
N GLY A 137 -26.46 -2.84 -14.76
CA GLY A 137 -26.46 -4.27 -15.10
C GLY A 137 -27.75 -4.96 -14.66
N LEU A 138 -27.62 -6.12 -14.04
CA LEU A 138 -28.71 -6.99 -13.60
C LEU A 138 -29.38 -6.48 -12.31
N VAL A 139 -29.98 -5.29 -12.41
CA VAL A 139 -30.75 -4.60 -11.37
C VAL A 139 -32.07 -4.09 -11.98
N LYS A 140 -33.15 -4.04 -11.20
CA LYS A 140 -34.46 -3.56 -11.68
C LYS A 140 -34.51 -2.06 -11.94
N ARG A 141 -33.73 -1.28 -11.19
CA ARG A 141 -33.73 0.19 -11.22
C ARG A 141 -32.29 0.70 -11.27
N PRO A 142 -31.65 0.68 -12.46
CA PRO A 142 -30.35 1.31 -12.64
C PRO A 142 -30.42 2.77 -12.17
N THR A 143 -29.47 3.18 -11.33
CA THR A 143 -29.52 4.48 -10.64
C THR A 143 -28.13 5.08 -10.57
N ARG A 144 -28.04 6.40 -10.81
CA ARG A 144 -26.85 7.21 -10.54
C ARG A 144 -27.08 8.00 -9.26
N PHE A 145 -26.32 7.73 -8.21
CA PHE A 145 -26.38 8.49 -6.96
C PHE A 145 -25.29 9.56 -6.94
N THR A 146 -25.64 10.77 -6.53
CA THR A 146 -24.67 11.78 -6.10
C THR A 146 -24.13 11.42 -4.72
N MET A 147 -23.03 12.06 -4.30
CA MET A 147 -22.50 11.86 -2.95
C MET A 147 -23.51 12.25 -1.87
N ASP A 148 -24.21 13.38 -2.01
CA ASP A 148 -25.25 13.80 -1.07
C ASP A 148 -26.37 12.76 -0.94
N ARG A 149 -26.84 12.21 -2.07
CA ARG A 149 -27.86 11.15 -2.04
C ARG A 149 -27.35 9.88 -1.37
N LEU A 150 -26.10 9.50 -1.58
CA LEU A 150 -25.51 8.33 -0.90
C LEU A 150 -25.49 8.54 0.61
N VAL A 151 -25.04 9.70 1.10
CA VAL A 151 -24.88 9.95 2.53
C VAL A 151 -26.22 10.22 3.23
N LEU A 152 -27.18 10.87 2.57
CA LEU A 152 -28.46 11.25 3.17
C LEU A 152 -29.56 10.18 3.05
N GLU A 153 -29.58 9.37 1.97
CA GLU A 153 -30.69 8.43 1.72
C GLU A 153 -30.46 7.01 2.26
N PHE A 154 -29.28 6.73 2.82
CA PHE A 154 -28.90 5.41 3.30
C PHE A 154 -28.34 5.46 4.72
N PRO A 155 -28.64 4.43 5.56
CA PRO A 155 -27.96 4.29 6.83
C PRO A 155 -26.47 4.01 6.57
N HIS A 156 -25.62 4.62 7.40
CA HIS A 156 -24.19 4.39 7.35
C HIS A 156 -23.78 3.33 8.38
N ARG A 157 -22.56 2.82 8.23
CA ARG A 157 -21.85 2.05 9.24
C ARG A 157 -20.48 2.66 9.44
N GLU A 158 -19.98 2.56 10.65
CA GLU A 158 -18.64 3.00 11.05
C GLU A 158 -17.98 1.87 11.86
N PHE A 159 -16.80 1.42 11.44
CA PHE A 159 -16.07 0.35 12.11
C PHE A 159 -14.57 0.37 11.72
N PRO A 160 -13.66 -0.13 12.58
CA PRO A 160 -12.26 -0.28 12.23
C PRO A 160 -12.06 -1.45 11.27
N ALA A 161 -11.15 -1.29 10.30
CA ALA A 161 -10.72 -2.40 9.44
C ALA A 161 -9.25 -2.24 9.05
N THR A 162 -8.50 -3.35 9.08
CA THR A 162 -7.15 -3.42 8.54
C THR A 162 -7.19 -3.64 7.04
N LEU A 163 -6.57 -2.74 6.30
CA LEU A 163 -6.30 -2.91 4.89
C LEU A 163 -4.88 -3.46 4.74
N VAL A 164 -4.72 -4.44 3.85
CA VAL A 164 -3.42 -5.03 3.54
C VAL A 164 -3.25 -5.08 2.03
N CYS A 165 -2.12 -4.59 1.54
CA CYS A 165 -1.71 -4.79 0.16
C CYS A 165 -1.38 -6.27 -0.04
N ALA A 166 -1.90 -6.89 -1.11
CA ALA A 166 -1.54 -8.27 -1.44
C ALA A 166 0.00 -8.43 -1.59
N GLY A 167 0.68 -7.36 -2.03
CA GLY A 167 2.12 -7.28 -2.14
C GLY A 167 2.90 -7.10 -0.85
N ASN A 168 2.27 -7.03 0.33
CA ASN A 168 2.99 -6.93 1.60
C ASN A 168 4.05 -8.03 1.72
N ARG A 169 5.23 -7.70 2.23
CA ARG A 169 6.41 -8.58 2.32
C ARG A 169 6.96 -9.11 0.99
N ARG A 170 6.66 -8.48 -0.15
CA ARG A 170 7.16 -8.92 -1.47
C ARG A 170 8.67 -8.81 -1.61
N LYS A 171 9.35 -7.87 -0.93
CA LYS A 171 10.80 -7.73 -1.08
C LYS A 171 11.53 -9.02 -0.67
N GLU A 172 11.04 -9.73 0.35
CA GLU A 172 11.56 -11.07 0.74
C GLU A 172 11.53 -12.06 -0.44
N GLN A 173 10.43 -12.10 -1.21
CA GLN A 173 10.36 -12.92 -2.42
C GLN A 173 11.37 -12.46 -3.48
N ASN A 174 11.49 -11.15 -3.68
CA ASN A 174 12.42 -10.55 -4.65
C ASN A 174 13.90 -10.78 -4.30
N MET A 175 14.22 -11.01 -3.01
CA MET A 175 15.56 -11.40 -2.60
C MET A 175 15.91 -12.80 -3.10
N VAL A 176 14.99 -13.76 -2.97
CA VAL A 176 15.15 -15.13 -3.50
C VAL A 176 15.14 -15.15 -5.03
N LYS A 177 14.09 -14.59 -5.65
CA LYS A 177 13.94 -14.51 -7.10
C LYS A 177 13.03 -13.33 -7.45
N LYS A 178 13.48 -12.46 -8.36
CA LYS A 178 12.73 -11.26 -8.76
C LYS A 178 11.36 -11.64 -9.34
N THR A 179 10.31 -11.17 -8.69
CA THR A 179 8.90 -11.19 -9.13
C THR A 179 8.64 -10.05 -10.12
N ILE A 180 7.44 -9.94 -10.67
CA ILE A 180 7.06 -8.81 -11.54
C ILE A 180 6.63 -7.56 -10.77
N GLY A 181 6.63 -7.60 -9.43
CA GLY A 181 6.21 -6.49 -8.56
C GLY A 181 7.37 -5.76 -7.89
N PHE A 182 7.13 -4.51 -7.54
CA PHE A 182 8.05 -3.67 -6.76
C PHE A 182 8.10 -4.08 -5.28
N ASN A 183 9.15 -3.63 -4.59
CA ASN A 183 9.57 -4.08 -3.26
C ASN A 183 8.75 -3.45 -2.12
N TRP A 184 7.73 -4.14 -1.60
CA TRP A 184 7.16 -3.82 -0.28
C TRP A 184 8.01 -4.48 0.81
N GLY A 185 8.24 -3.75 1.89
CA GLY A 185 8.62 -4.28 3.20
C GLY A 185 7.40 -4.90 3.89
N SER A 186 7.41 -4.88 5.22
CA SER A 186 6.32 -5.43 6.03
C SER A 186 5.24 -4.42 6.40
N ALA A 187 5.36 -3.14 6.03
CA ALA A 187 4.41 -2.09 6.39
C ALA A 187 3.37 -1.82 5.28
N GLY A 188 3.17 -2.76 4.36
CA GLY A 188 2.07 -2.75 3.37
C GLY A 188 0.70 -3.06 3.98
N THR A 189 0.45 -2.56 5.20
CA THR A 189 -0.74 -2.75 6.01
C THR A 189 -1.01 -1.50 6.83
N SER A 190 -2.28 -1.17 7.06
CA SER A 190 -2.70 -0.05 7.92
C SER A 190 -4.14 -0.27 8.39
N THR A 191 -4.47 0.26 9.56
CA THR A 191 -5.81 0.13 10.15
C THR A 191 -6.44 1.50 10.32
N SER A 192 -7.70 1.64 9.91
CA SER A 192 -8.45 2.88 10.06
C SER A 192 -9.90 2.58 10.41
N VAL A 193 -10.58 3.57 10.98
CA VAL A 193 -12.03 3.57 11.14
C VAL A 193 -12.66 4.08 9.85
N TRP A 194 -13.54 3.29 9.24
CA TRP A 194 -14.15 3.62 7.97
C TRP A 194 -15.65 3.87 8.15
N ARG A 195 -16.15 5.00 7.65
CA ARG A 195 -17.59 5.29 7.60
C ARG A 195 -18.09 5.24 6.17
N GLY A 196 -19.21 4.54 5.97
CA GLY A 196 -19.75 4.35 4.62
C GLY A 196 -21.14 3.75 4.57
N VAL A 197 -21.71 3.72 3.36
CA VAL A 197 -23.00 3.09 3.08
C VAL A 197 -22.82 1.60 2.81
N PRO A 198 -23.58 0.68 3.45
CA PRO A 198 -23.50 -0.74 3.14
C PRO A 198 -23.84 -1.05 1.67
N LEU A 199 -22.92 -1.72 0.95
CA LEU A 199 -23.10 -2.12 -0.46
C LEU A 199 -24.41 -2.88 -0.67
N ARG A 200 -24.70 -3.81 0.24
CA ARG A 200 -25.92 -4.62 0.24
C ARG A 200 -27.18 -3.75 0.19
N GLN A 201 -27.22 -2.63 0.91
CA GLN A 201 -28.38 -1.74 0.93
C GLN A 201 -28.54 -0.98 -0.38
N VAL A 202 -27.44 -0.51 -0.97
CA VAL A 202 -27.44 0.12 -2.29
C VAL A 202 -27.95 -0.85 -3.36
N LEU A 203 -27.45 -2.09 -3.38
CA LEU A 203 -27.88 -3.12 -4.32
C LEU A 203 -29.36 -3.51 -4.14
N ARG A 204 -29.84 -3.60 -2.89
CA ARG A 204 -31.28 -3.82 -2.61
C ARG A 204 -32.14 -2.66 -3.07
N ARG A 205 -31.70 -1.41 -2.85
CA ARG A 205 -32.40 -0.21 -3.31
C ARG A 205 -32.52 -0.21 -4.84
N CYS A 206 -31.49 -0.60 -5.58
CA CYS A 206 -31.58 -0.74 -7.04
C CYS A 206 -32.34 -2.00 -7.51
N GLY A 207 -32.73 -2.88 -6.59
CA GLY A 207 -33.47 -4.10 -6.90
C GLY A 207 -32.61 -5.13 -7.65
N ILE A 208 -31.43 -5.45 -7.12
CA ILE A 208 -30.55 -6.51 -7.66
C ILE A 208 -31.31 -7.79 -7.97
N LEU A 209 -31.05 -8.37 -9.15
CA LEU A 209 -31.68 -9.60 -9.59
C LEU A 209 -31.17 -10.83 -8.80
N THR A 210 -31.91 -11.93 -8.91
CA THR A 210 -31.59 -13.20 -8.26
C THR A 210 -30.54 -13.97 -9.06
N ARG A 211 -29.86 -14.94 -8.43
CA ARG A 211 -28.95 -15.88 -9.12
C ARG A 211 -29.62 -16.59 -10.30
N ALA A 212 -30.87 -17.02 -10.12
CA ALA A 212 -31.68 -17.64 -11.18
C ALA A 212 -31.94 -16.73 -12.40
N LYS A 213 -31.68 -15.42 -12.28
CA LYS A 213 -31.78 -14.43 -13.36
C LYS A 213 -30.40 -13.94 -13.82
N GLY A 214 -29.36 -14.74 -13.61
CA GLY A 214 -28.00 -14.45 -14.07
C GLY A 214 -27.20 -13.51 -13.18
N ALA A 215 -27.75 -12.91 -12.12
CA ALA A 215 -26.94 -12.05 -11.25
C ALA A 215 -25.97 -12.93 -10.42
N LEU A 216 -24.70 -12.99 -10.83
CA LEU A 216 -23.69 -13.87 -10.23
C LEU A 216 -22.49 -13.08 -9.68
N HIS A 217 -22.14 -11.95 -10.29
CA HIS A 217 -21.01 -11.12 -9.90
C HIS A 217 -21.42 -9.65 -9.71
N VAL A 218 -20.61 -8.93 -8.93
CA VAL A 218 -20.71 -7.48 -8.75
C VAL A 218 -19.34 -6.88 -9.08
N CYS A 219 -19.26 -6.19 -10.21
CA CYS A 219 -18.07 -5.53 -10.71
C CYS A 219 -18.00 -4.09 -10.19
N PHE A 220 -16.80 -3.64 -9.85
CA PHE A 220 -16.50 -2.29 -9.40
C PHE A 220 -15.49 -1.65 -10.36
N GLU A 221 -15.70 -0.39 -10.72
CA GLU A 221 -14.85 0.38 -11.64
C GLU A 221 -14.50 1.73 -11.03
N GLY A 222 -13.21 2.07 -11.05
CA GLY A 222 -12.67 3.37 -10.63
C GLY A 222 -12.84 4.46 -11.70
N ALA A 223 -12.21 5.61 -11.49
CA ALA A 223 -12.29 6.75 -12.41
C ALA A 223 -11.08 6.87 -13.34
N GLU A 224 -9.90 6.44 -12.88
CA GLU A 224 -8.63 6.62 -13.59
C GLU A 224 -8.61 5.86 -14.91
N ASN A 225 -8.17 6.49 -15.99
CA ASN A 225 -7.69 5.76 -17.15
C ASN A 225 -6.23 5.40 -16.90
N LEU A 226 -5.93 4.11 -16.84
CA LEU A 226 -4.60 3.62 -16.51
C LEU A 226 -3.91 3.08 -17.77
N PRO A 227 -2.58 3.20 -17.90
CA PRO A 227 -1.87 2.74 -19.09
C PRO A 227 -2.01 1.21 -19.32
N GLY A 228 -2.19 0.44 -18.23
CA GLY A 228 -2.40 -1.01 -18.32
C GLY A 228 -3.73 -1.38 -18.98
N GLY A 229 -3.72 -2.48 -19.73
CA GLY A 229 -4.90 -2.97 -20.44
C GLY A 229 -5.37 -2.09 -21.58
N GLY A 230 -4.49 -1.24 -22.15
CA GLY A 230 -4.83 -0.37 -23.28
C GLY A 230 -5.63 0.86 -22.89
N GLY A 231 -5.30 1.50 -21.76
CA GLY A 231 -6.07 2.65 -21.26
C GLY A 231 -7.24 2.28 -20.36
N SER A 232 -7.32 1.03 -19.90
CA SER A 232 -8.45 0.54 -19.11
C SER A 232 -8.50 1.19 -17.72
N LYS A 233 -9.71 1.36 -17.19
CA LYS A 233 -9.88 1.80 -15.80
C LYS A 233 -9.52 0.70 -14.82
N TYR A 234 -9.17 1.05 -13.58
CA TYR A 234 -9.04 0.03 -12.55
C TYR A 234 -10.41 -0.63 -12.29
N GLY A 235 -10.46 -1.96 -12.38
CA GLY A 235 -11.70 -2.69 -12.13
C GLY A 235 -11.47 -4.11 -11.63
N THR A 236 -12.42 -4.61 -10.85
CA THR A 236 -12.42 -5.96 -10.29
C THR A 236 -13.85 -6.36 -9.93
N SER A 237 -14.08 -7.59 -9.48
CA SER A 237 -15.38 -7.99 -8.95
C SER A 237 -15.27 -8.83 -7.68
N ILE A 238 -16.43 -9.04 -7.04
CA ILE A 238 -16.69 -10.10 -6.07
C ILE A 238 -17.94 -10.87 -6.50
N SER A 239 -18.18 -12.05 -5.91
CA SER A 239 -19.44 -12.77 -6.16
C SER A 239 -20.63 -12.02 -5.58
N ARG A 240 -21.81 -12.22 -6.17
CA ARG A 240 -23.08 -11.68 -5.66
C ARG A 240 -23.34 -12.13 -4.23
N GLU A 241 -23.01 -13.37 -3.90
CA GLU A 241 -23.20 -13.92 -2.55
C GLU A 241 -22.41 -13.11 -1.53
N MET A 242 -21.13 -12.84 -1.81
CA MET A 242 -20.30 -12.01 -0.96
C MET A 242 -20.83 -10.58 -0.85
N ALA A 243 -21.26 -9.98 -1.97
CA ALA A 243 -21.80 -8.62 -1.98
C ALA A 243 -23.11 -8.47 -1.18
N MET A 244 -23.88 -9.55 -1.07
CA MET A 244 -25.19 -9.59 -0.42
C MET A 244 -25.18 -10.20 0.99
N ASP A 245 -24.03 -10.72 1.42
CA ASP A 245 -23.81 -11.31 2.74
C ASP A 245 -23.83 -10.23 3.82
N PRO A 246 -24.78 -10.26 4.76
CA PRO A 246 -24.84 -9.26 5.83
C PRO A 246 -23.68 -9.36 6.82
N SER A 247 -22.92 -10.45 6.84
CA SER A 247 -21.82 -10.67 7.79
C SER A 247 -20.51 -10.01 7.42
N ARG A 248 -20.37 -9.49 6.19
CA ARG A 248 -19.09 -9.05 5.61
C ARG A 248 -18.83 -7.55 5.64
N ASP A 249 -19.76 -6.77 6.21
CA ASP A 249 -19.59 -5.33 6.46
C ASP A 249 -19.09 -4.50 5.26
N ILE A 250 -19.44 -4.91 4.03
CA ILE A 250 -18.96 -4.25 2.81
C ILE A 250 -19.63 -2.89 2.67
N ILE A 251 -18.82 -1.83 2.57
CA ILE A 251 -19.30 -0.44 2.48
C ILE A 251 -18.71 0.31 1.28
N LEU A 252 -19.47 1.30 0.81
CA LEU A 252 -19.01 2.43 0.03
C LEU A 252 -18.58 3.50 1.04
N ALA A 253 -17.29 3.53 1.39
CA ALA A 253 -16.75 4.44 2.38
C ALA A 253 -16.53 5.84 1.79
N TYR A 254 -16.86 6.86 2.59
CA TYR A 254 -16.66 8.28 2.27
C TYR A 254 -15.96 9.05 3.40
N MET A 255 -15.72 8.41 4.56
CA MET A 255 -14.84 8.94 5.62
C MET A 255 -13.82 7.88 6.06
N GLN A 256 -12.66 8.37 6.52
CA GLN A 256 -11.59 7.60 7.13
C GLN A 256 -11.11 8.35 8.38
N ASN A 257 -11.12 7.66 9.53
CA ASN A 257 -10.76 8.23 10.85
C ASN A 257 -11.51 9.53 11.18
N GLY A 258 -12.81 9.58 10.90
CA GLY A 258 -13.67 10.72 11.22
C GLY A 258 -13.64 11.89 10.21
N GLU A 259 -12.72 11.87 9.24
CA GLU A 259 -12.58 12.92 8.22
C GLU A 259 -12.94 12.41 6.82
N PRO A 260 -13.34 13.27 5.87
CA PRO A 260 -13.49 12.88 4.47
C PRO A 260 -12.23 12.19 3.95
N LEU A 261 -12.40 11.22 3.05
CA LEU A 261 -11.28 10.50 2.45
C LEU A 261 -10.22 11.46 1.91
N ALA A 262 -8.93 11.15 2.13
CA ALA A 262 -7.86 11.85 1.43
C ALA A 262 -7.84 11.46 -0.07
N PRO A 263 -7.29 12.31 -0.97
CA PRO A 263 -7.22 12.00 -2.39
C PRO A 263 -6.58 10.64 -2.71
N ASP A 264 -5.42 10.34 -2.12
CA ASP A 264 -4.72 9.05 -2.28
C ASP A 264 -5.52 7.84 -1.77
N HIS A 265 -6.49 8.07 -0.89
CA HIS A 265 -7.35 7.04 -0.31
C HIS A 265 -8.74 6.99 -0.94
N GLY A 266 -8.94 7.63 -2.09
CA GLY A 266 -10.14 7.40 -2.91
C GLY A 266 -11.24 8.44 -2.75
N PHE A 267 -10.92 9.66 -2.32
CA PHE A 267 -11.89 10.76 -2.28
C PHE A 267 -12.67 10.89 -3.60
N PRO A 268 -14.01 10.97 -3.59
CA PRO A 268 -14.87 11.12 -2.41
C PRO A 268 -15.47 9.80 -1.91
N VAL A 269 -15.29 8.70 -2.65
CA VAL A 269 -15.87 7.40 -2.30
C VAL A 269 -15.04 6.22 -2.80
N ARG A 270 -14.89 5.21 -1.96
CA ARG A 270 -14.23 3.94 -2.30
C ARG A 270 -15.01 2.73 -1.80
N MET A 271 -14.68 1.56 -2.33
CA MET A 271 -15.05 0.29 -1.70
C MET A 271 -14.15 0.01 -0.50
N ILE A 272 -14.75 -0.53 0.58
CA ILE A 272 -14.06 -1.24 1.67
C ILE A 272 -14.70 -2.62 1.79
N ILE A 273 -13.86 -3.66 1.70
CA ILE A 273 -14.26 -5.08 1.76
C ILE A 273 -13.41 -5.75 2.84
N PRO A 274 -13.82 -5.70 4.12
CA PRO A 274 -13.01 -6.19 5.23
C PRO A 274 -12.53 -7.64 5.06
N GLY A 275 -11.30 -7.91 5.48
CA GLY A 275 -10.66 -9.23 5.35
C GLY A 275 -10.24 -9.61 3.92
N PHE A 276 -10.44 -8.73 2.93
CA PHE A 276 -9.92 -8.89 1.56
C PHE A 276 -8.60 -8.13 1.37
N ILE A 277 -7.84 -8.51 0.34
CA ILE A 277 -6.73 -7.68 -0.12
C ILE A 277 -7.22 -6.30 -0.59
N GLY A 278 -6.39 -5.28 -0.38
CA GLY A 278 -6.67 -3.91 -0.82
C GLY A 278 -6.94 -3.78 -2.33
N GLY A 279 -6.42 -4.69 -3.15
CA GLY A 279 -6.68 -4.73 -4.60
C GLY A 279 -8.16 -4.92 -4.97
N ARG A 280 -9.01 -5.43 -4.08
CA ARG A 280 -10.46 -5.54 -4.32
C ARG A 280 -11.24 -4.29 -3.90
N MET A 281 -10.60 -3.40 -3.15
CA MET A 281 -11.20 -2.22 -2.53
C MET A 281 -11.02 -0.99 -3.44
N VAL A 282 -11.70 -1.01 -4.59
CA VAL A 282 -11.60 0.02 -5.64
C VAL A 282 -11.78 1.43 -5.08
N LYS A 283 -10.78 2.28 -5.29
CA LYS A 283 -10.80 3.72 -4.97
C LYS A 283 -11.45 4.51 -6.09
N TRP A 284 -11.86 5.74 -5.78
CA TRP A 284 -12.45 6.66 -6.75
C TRP A 284 -13.59 5.98 -7.52
N LEU A 285 -14.51 5.37 -6.78
CA LEU A 285 -15.52 4.48 -7.32
C LEU A 285 -16.49 5.24 -8.22
N LYS A 286 -16.66 4.78 -9.46
CA LYS A 286 -17.60 5.37 -10.43
C LYS A 286 -18.75 4.46 -10.78
N ARG A 287 -18.52 3.15 -10.87
CA ARG A 287 -19.56 2.20 -11.32
C ARG A 287 -19.56 0.93 -10.48
N ILE A 288 -20.77 0.45 -10.23
CA ILE A 288 -21.08 -0.87 -9.68
C ILE A 288 -21.99 -1.57 -10.69
N VAL A 289 -21.55 -2.69 -11.25
CA VAL A 289 -22.28 -3.39 -12.31
C VAL A 289 -22.58 -4.81 -11.85
N VAL A 290 -23.85 -5.20 -11.82
CA VAL A 290 -24.23 -6.58 -11.52
C VAL A 290 -24.24 -7.37 -12.83
N THR A 291 -23.50 -8.49 -12.88
CA THR A 291 -23.22 -9.22 -14.12
C THR A 291 -23.41 -10.73 -13.96
N GLU A 292 -23.53 -11.42 -15.10
CA GLU A 292 -23.46 -12.89 -15.21
C GLU A 292 -22.04 -13.42 -15.07
N LEU A 293 -21.08 -12.71 -15.62
CA LEU A 293 -19.69 -13.12 -15.66
C LEU A 293 -18.84 -12.31 -14.69
N GLU A 294 -17.73 -12.90 -14.27
CA GLU A 294 -16.68 -12.22 -13.54
C GLU A 294 -16.12 -11.03 -14.35
N CYS A 295 -15.60 -10.03 -13.64
CA CYS A 295 -15.01 -8.83 -14.26
C CYS A 295 -13.93 -9.20 -15.28
N ASP A 296 -14.06 -8.70 -16.51
CA ASP A 296 -13.11 -8.95 -17.59
C ASP A 296 -11.95 -7.94 -17.64
N ASN A 297 -11.86 -7.07 -16.63
CA ASN A 297 -10.89 -5.99 -16.57
C ASN A 297 -9.44 -6.51 -16.53
N HIS A 298 -8.54 -5.80 -17.21
CA HIS A 298 -7.12 -6.13 -17.25
C HIS A 298 -6.52 -6.33 -15.84
N TYR A 299 -6.82 -5.44 -14.89
CA TYR A 299 -6.30 -5.50 -13.53
C TYR A 299 -6.94 -6.62 -12.69
N HIS A 300 -8.07 -7.18 -13.13
CA HIS A 300 -8.67 -8.36 -12.51
C HIS A 300 -7.94 -9.66 -12.92
N TYR A 301 -7.47 -9.74 -14.16
CA TYR A 301 -6.76 -10.91 -14.67
C TYR A 301 -5.24 -10.84 -14.48
N LYS A 302 -4.62 -9.72 -14.84
CA LYS A 302 -3.15 -9.55 -14.92
C LYS A 302 -2.51 -9.05 -13.63
N ASP A 303 -3.29 -8.90 -12.55
CA ASP A 303 -2.81 -8.50 -11.23
C ASP A 303 -3.55 -9.30 -10.13
N ASN A 304 -3.08 -9.20 -8.88
CA ASN A 304 -3.74 -9.76 -7.69
C ASN A 304 -4.06 -11.26 -7.77
N ARG A 305 -3.06 -12.08 -8.13
CA ARG A 305 -3.13 -13.55 -8.17
C ARG A 305 -1.94 -14.21 -7.47
N VAL A 306 -2.12 -15.44 -6.98
CA VAL A 306 -1.03 -16.31 -6.53
C VAL A 306 -0.94 -17.49 -7.49
N LEU A 307 0.00 -17.42 -8.43
CA LEU A 307 0.24 -18.51 -9.38
C LEU A 307 1.13 -19.59 -8.74
N PRO A 308 1.10 -20.85 -9.22
CA PRO A 308 2.05 -21.87 -8.77
C PRO A 308 3.51 -21.45 -8.97
N SER A 309 4.39 -21.92 -8.08
CA SER A 309 5.79 -21.46 -7.98
C SER A 309 6.64 -21.69 -9.23
N HIS A 310 6.30 -22.69 -10.05
CA HIS A 310 7.00 -22.99 -11.30
C HIS A 310 6.61 -22.05 -12.45
N VAL A 311 5.51 -21.30 -12.32
CA VAL A 311 4.98 -20.48 -13.41
C VAL A 311 5.80 -19.19 -13.57
N SER A 312 6.42 -19.03 -14.74
CA SER A 312 7.11 -17.80 -15.16
C SER A 312 6.14 -16.82 -15.86
N PRO A 313 6.53 -15.55 -16.10
CA PRO A 313 5.73 -14.64 -16.91
C PRO A 313 5.38 -15.19 -18.30
N GLU A 314 6.33 -15.86 -18.95
CA GLU A 314 6.20 -16.44 -20.28
C GLU A 314 5.16 -17.57 -20.24
N LEU A 315 5.34 -18.54 -19.34
CA LEU A 315 4.41 -19.65 -19.17
C LEU A 315 3.01 -19.16 -18.78
N ALA A 316 2.92 -18.13 -17.92
CA ALA A 316 1.65 -17.54 -17.50
C ALA A 316 0.85 -16.99 -18.69
N ASN A 317 1.54 -16.42 -19.68
CA ASN A 317 0.93 -15.91 -20.90
C ASN A 317 0.61 -17.04 -21.90
N GLU A 318 1.55 -17.95 -22.13
CA GLU A 318 1.41 -19.06 -23.10
C GLU A 318 0.26 -20.01 -22.74
N GLU A 319 0.10 -20.36 -21.46
CA GLU A 319 -0.91 -21.31 -21.00
C GLU A 319 -2.14 -20.65 -20.33
N GLY A 320 -2.24 -19.32 -20.43
CA GLY A 320 -3.42 -18.58 -19.96
C GLY A 320 -3.66 -18.63 -18.44
N TRP A 321 -2.60 -18.79 -17.62
CA TRP A 321 -2.73 -18.89 -16.16
C TRP A 321 -3.45 -17.70 -15.52
N TRP A 322 -3.32 -16.52 -16.10
CA TRP A 322 -3.99 -15.29 -15.67
C TRP A 322 -5.52 -15.36 -15.71
N TYR A 323 -6.10 -16.30 -16.45
CA TYR A 323 -7.55 -16.43 -16.63
C TYR A 323 -8.16 -17.58 -15.82
N ARG A 324 -7.36 -18.23 -14.96
CA ARG A 324 -7.79 -19.36 -14.13
C ARG A 324 -8.26 -18.88 -12.74
N PRO A 325 -9.56 -18.99 -12.39
CA PRO A 325 -10.14 -18.32 -11.24
C PRO A 325 -9.59 -18.80 -9.89
N GLU A 326 -9.01 -20.00 -9.82
CA GLU A 326 -8.48 -20.62 -8.59
C GLU A 326 -7.32 -19.81 -7.97
N TYR A 327 -6.64 -19.00 -8.79
CA TYR A 327 -5.49 -18.20 -8.36
C TYR A 327 -5.86 -16.77 -7.99
N ILE A 328 -7.13 -16.39 -8.07
CA ILE A 328 -7.62 -15.06 -7.69
C ILE A 328 -7.48 -14.87 -6.19
N ILE A 329 -6.81 -13.78 -5.79
CA ILE A 329 -6.76 -13.43 -4.38
C ILE A 329 -8.01 -12.63 -4.01
N ASN A 330 -8.77 -13.11 -3.04
CA ASN A 330 -9.88 -12.39 -2.46
C ASN A 330 -9.55 -12.09 -0.99
N GLU A 331 -9.71 -13.09 -0.14
CA GLU A 331 -9.36 -13.00 1.28
C GLU A 331 -7.84 -13.03 1.50
N LEU A 332 -7.40 -12.36 2.56
CA LEU A 332 -6.02 -12.43 3.05
C LEU A 332 -5.71 -13.82 3.63
N ASN A 333 -4.44 -14.24 3.54
CA ASN A 333 -3.91 -15.35 4.32
C ASN A 333 -3.51 -14.86 5.73
N ILE A 334 -3.35 -15.81 6.65
CA ILE A 334 -2.77 -15.55 7.97
C ILE A 334 -1.32 -15.05 7.81
N ASN A 335 -0.96 -13.98 8.52
CA ASN A 335 0.38 -13.40 8.49
C ASN A 335 0.73 -12.82 9.86
N SER A 336 2.04 -12.76 10.14
CA SER A 336 2.59 -12.12 11.34
C SER A 336 4.00 -11.60 11.06
N VAL A 337 4.37 -10.54 11.77
CA VAL A 337 5.65 -9.83 11.62
C VAL A 337 6.19 -9.44 12.98
N ILE A 338 7.51 -9.61 13.17
CA ILE A 338 8.25 -9.08 14.31
C ILE A 338 8.58 -7.62 14.03
N THR A 339 8.21 -6.73 14.93
CA THR A 339 8.46 -5.28 14.80
C THR A 339 9.41 -4.75 15.86
N THR A 340 9.51 -5.45 16.98
CA THR A 340 10.45 -5.19 18.07
C THR A 340 11.12 -6.51 18.42
N PRO A 341 12.44 -6.63 18.28
CA PRO A 341 13.42 -5.56 18.00
C PRO A 341 13.30 -4.96 16.59
N CYS A 342 13.65 -3.68 16.45
CA CYS A 342 13.71 -3.00 15.15
C CYS A 342 14.92 -3.45 14.33
N HIS A 343 14.90 -3.19 13.02
CA HIS A 343 16.11 -3.37 12.20
C HIS A 343 17.23 -2.45 12.70
N ASP A 344 18.43 -3.03 12.85
CA ASP A 344 19.64 -2.39 13.36
C ASP A 344 19.50 -1.87 14.80
N GLU A 345 18.45 -2.27 15.53
CA GLU A 345 18.38 -2.08 16.97
C GLU A 345 19.54 -2.84 17.63
N ILE A 346 20.17 -2.19 18.60
CA ILE A 346 21.26 -2.76 19.38
C ILE A 346 20.77 -2.88 20.83
N LEU A 347 20.66 -4.11 21.31
CA LEU A 347 20.47 -4.41 22.73
C LEU A 347 21.83 -4.55 23.40
N PRO A 348 22.27 -3.61 24.26
CA PRO A 348 23.51 -3.76 24.99
C PRO A 348 23.43 -4.94 25.96
N ILE A 349 24.54 -5.66 26.14
CA ILE A 349 24.64 -6.78 27.07
C ILE A 349 25.44 -6.30 28.29
N ASN A 350 24.74 -5.88 29.33
CA ASN A 350 25.34 -5.39 30.56
C ASN A 350 24.49 -5.80 31.77
N SER A 351 24.97 -5.51 32.97
CA SER A 351 24.29 -5.90 34.21
C SER A 351 22.87 -5.35 34.33
N TRP A 352 22.53 -4.25 33.65
CA TRP A 352 21.18 -3.70 33.67
C TRP A 352 20.23 -4.45 32.75
N THR A 353 20.65 -4.72 31.51
CA THR A 353 19.81 -5.41 30.52
C THR A 353 19.67 -6.90 30.79
N THR A 354 20.69 -7.56 31.34
CA THR A 354 20.63 -9.01 31.63
C THR A 354 19.80 -9.38 32.86
N GLN A 355 19.32 -8.39 33.64
CA GLN A 355 18.47 -8.60 34.81
C GLN A 355 16.97 -8.45 34.51
N ARG A 356 16.59 -8.19 33.25
CA ARG A 356 15.20 -7.95 32.85
C ARG A 356 14.92 -8.64 31.52
N PRO A 357 13.71 -9.15 31.30
CA PRO A 357 13.34 -9.68 30.00
C PRO A 357 13.28 -8.56 28.95
N TYR A 358 13.67 -8.91 27.73
CA TYR A 358 13.42 -8.12 26.54
C TYR A 358 12.04 -8.49 25.97
N VAL A 359 11.22 -7.49 25.68
CA VAL A 359 9.86 -7.74 25.17
C VAL A 359 9.85 -7.67 23.64
N VAL A 360 9.83 -8.85 23.03
CA VAL A 360 9.63 -9.02 21.58
C VAL A 360 8.17 -8.72 21.26
N ARG A 361 7.91 -7.94 20.20
CA ARG A 361 6.56 -7.51 19.80
C ARG A 361 6.35 -7.58 18.30
N GLY A 362 5.09 -7.61 17.93
CA GLY A 362 4.69 -7.50 16.53
C GLY A 362 3.19 -7.40 16.34
N TYR A 363 2.77 -7.56 15.08
CA TYR A 363 1.37 -7.65 14.72
C TYR A 363 1.09 -8.97 13.98
N ALA A 364 -0.18 -9.35 13.93
CA ALA A 364 -0.70 -10.44 13.11
C ALA A 364 -2.08 -10.08 12.52
N TYR A 365 -2.45 -10.68 11.40
CA TYR A 365 -3.77 -10.51 10.78
C TYR A 365 -4.19 -11.77 10.00
N SER A 366 -5.49 -11.94 9.77
CA SER A 366 -6.04 -12.94 8.84
C SER A 366 -7.16 -12.35 7.98
N GLY A 367 -7.51 -13.03 6.90
CA GLY A 367 -8.61 -12.66 6.01
C GLY A 367 -9.96 -13.23 6.42
N GLY A 368 -11.01 -12.90 5.66
CA GLY A 368 -12.35 -13.50 5.79
C GLY A 368 -13.07 -13.26 7.14
N GLY A 369 -12.50 -12.37 7.96
CA GLY A 369 -12.97 -12.06 9.30
C GLY A 369 -12.57 -13.08 10.37
N ARG A 370 -11.55 -13.91 10.08
CA ARG A 370 -11.08 -14.96 10.98
C ARG A 370 -10.23 -14.38 12.10
N LYS A 371 -10.58 -14.71 13.35
CA LYS A 371 -9.78 -14.31 14.52
C LYS A 371 -8.40 -14.95 14.46
N VAL A 372 -7.34 -14.17 14.72
CA VAL A 372 -6.02 -14.75 15.09
C VAL A 372 -6.14 -15.31 16.50
N THR A 373 -5.92 -16.61 16.67
CA THR A 373 -6.15 -17.31 17.95
C THR A 373 -4.86 -17.61 18.69
N ARG A 374 -3.72 -17.65 17.97
CA ARG A 374 -2.42 -17.96 18.56
C ARG A 374 -1.30 -17.32 17.75
N VAL A 375 -0.32 -16.74 18.42
CA VAL A 375 0.98 -16.36 17.84
C VAL A 375 2.06 -17.05 18.65
N GLU A 376 3.05 -17.61 17.94
CA GLU A 376 4.14 -18.37 18.53
C GLU A 376 5.47 -17.82 18.02
N VAL A 377 6.44 -17.71 18.93
CA VAL A 377 7.82 -17.33 18.61
C VAL A 377 8.76 -18.48 18.95
N THR A 378 9.73 -18.71 18.08
CA THR A 378 10.83 -19.67 18.30
C THR A 378 12.17 -18.93 18.32
N LEU A 379 13.09 -19.43 19.14
CA LEU A 379 14.46 -18.95 19.31
C LEU A 379 15.50 -20.03 18.90
N ASP A 380 15.04 -21.23 18.56
CA ASP A 380 15.85 -22.42 18.31
C ASP A 380 15.61 -23.05 16.93
N GLY A 381 15.08 -22.26 16.00
CA GLY A 381 14.84 -22.69 14.61
C GLY A 381 13.55 -23.51 14.42
N GLY A 382 12.63 -23.48 15.39
CA GLY A 382 11.32 -24.11 15.30
C GLY A 382 11.20 -25.43 16.04
N GLU A 383 12.23 -25.85 16.78
CA GLU A 383 12.21 -27.03 17.66
C GLU A 383 11.25 -26.81 18.83
N THR A 384 11.29 -25.63 19.44
CA THR A 384 10.34 -25.21 20.49
C THR A 384 9.66 -23.87 20.16
N TRP A 385 8.48 -23.67 20.76
CA TRP A 385 7.62 -22.53 20.49
C TRP A 385 7.07 -21.94 21.78
N HIS A 386 7.25 -20.63 21.94
CA HIS A 386 6.70 -19.85 23.03
C HIS A 386 5.41 -19.18 22.57
N VAL A 387 4.31 -19.42 23.28
CA VAL A 387 3.01 -18.80 22.99
C VAL A 387 3.03 -17.34 23.46
N CYS A 388 2.72 -16.43 22.55
CA CYS A 388 2.69 -15.00 22.82
C CYS A 388 1.39 -14.57 23.50
N THR A 389 1.46 -13.47 24.26
CA THR A 389 0.25 -12.75 24.71
C THR A 389 -0.33 -11.99 23.52
N LEU A 390 -1.65 -12.11 23.29
CA LEU A 390 -2.37 -11.41 22.24
C LEU A 390 -3.17 -10.25 22.80
N ASP A 391 -3.12 -9.12 22.10
CA ASP A 391 -3.97 -7.95 22.32
C ASP A 391 -4.88 -7.75 21.10
N HIS A 392 -6.19 -7.82 21.32
CA HIS A 392 -7.23 -7.61 20.31
C HIS A 392 -8.06 -6.38 20.68
N PRO A 393 -7.67 -5.18 20.23
CA PRO A 393 -8.45 -3.97 20.54
C PRO A 393 -9.83 -3.94 19.86
N GLU A 394 -10.05 -4.73 18.81
CA GLU A 394 -11.34 -4.87 18.14
C GLU A 394 -12.25 -5.87 18.86
N LYS A 395 -13.55 -5.54 18.99
CA LYS A 395 -14.61 -6.51 19.27
C LYS A 395 -15.16 -7.09 17.96
N PRO A 396 -15.52 -8.39 17.91
CA PRO A 396 -16.10 -8.95 16.71
C PRO A 396 -17.42 -8.26 16.36
N ASN A 397 -17.75 -8.21 15.08
CA ASN A 397 -19.09 -7.80 14.67
C ASN A 397 -20.15 -8.81 15.18
N LYS A 398 -21.43 -8.49 15.04
CA LYS A 398 -22.54 -9.35 15.48
C LYS A 398 -22.59 -10.77 14.85
N TYR A 399 -21.75 -11.04 13.85
CA TYR A 399 -21.61 -12.34 13.21
C TYR A 399 -20.30 -13.06 13.60
N GLY A 400 -19.58 -12.55 14.60
CA GLY A 400 -18.33 -13.13 15.09
C GLY A 400 -17.10 -12.81 14.23
N LYS A 401 -17.16 -11.80 13.35
CA LYS A 401 -16.06 -11.47 12.43
C LYS A 401 -15.11 -10.41 13.01
N TYR A 402 -13.82 -10.63 12.83
CA TYR A 402 -12.73 -9.71 13.20
C TYR A 402 -12.07 -9.14 11.95
N TRP A 403 -12.11 -7.84 11.75
CA TRP A 403 -11.60 -7.16 10.56
C TRP A 403 -10.22 -6.54 10.73
N CYS A 404 -9.73 -6.50 11.96
CA CYS A 404 -8.50 -5.83 12.31
C CYS A 404 -7.36 -6.81 12.59
N TRP A 405 -6.14 -6.31 12.42
CA TRP A 405 -4.95 -6.89 13.00
C TRP A 405 -5.06 -6.98 14.53
N CYS A 406 -4.22 -7.82 15.11
CA CYS A 406 -3.97 -7.86 16.54
C CYS A 406 -2.49 -7.64 16.81
N PHE A 407 -2.16 -7.25 18.04
CA PHE A 407 -0.78 -7.16 18.48
C PHE A 407 -0.42 -8.37 19.33
N TRP A 408 0.87 -8.70 19.34
CA TRP A 408 1.37 -9.79 20.17
C TRP A 408 2.67 -9.37 20.86
N SER A 409 2.92 -9.96 22.01
CA SER A 409 4.16 -9.75 22.77
C SER A 409 4.63 -11.02 23.47
N LEU A 410 5.95 -11.12 23.64
CA LEU A 410 6.61 -12.17 24.38
C LEU A 410 7.79 -11.58 25.17
N GLU A 411 7.82 -11.84 26.47
CA GLU A 411 8.97 -11.56 27.31
C GLU A 411 10.01 -12.68 27.14
N VAL A 412 11.23 -12.32 26.78
CA VAL A 412 12.34 -13.25 26.55
C VAL A 412 13.53 -12.82 27.40
N GLU A 413 14.13 -13.74 28.13
CA GLU A 413 15.34 -13.45 28.88
C GLU A 413 16.48 -13.08 27.94
N VAL A 414 17.22 -12.01 28.25
CA VAL A 414 18.32 -11.53 27.38
C VAL A 414 19.41 -12.60 27.21
N LEU A 415 19.58 -13.48 28.21
CA LEU A 415 20.51 -14.60 28.12
C LEU A 415 20.11 -15.64 27.07
N ASP A 416 18.80 -15.87 26.86
CA ASP A 416 18.32 -16.79 25.82
C ASP A 416 18.58 -16.19 24.42
N LEU A 417 18.44 -14.86 24.31
CA LEU A 417 18.75 -14.13 23.07
C LEU A 417 20.24 -14.19 22.70
N LEU A 418 21.15 -14.26 23.67
CA LEU A 418 22.60 -14.35 23.40
C LEU A 418 22.99 -15.61 22.60
N GLY A 419 22.31 -16.73 22.87
CA GLY A 419 22.53 -18.00 22.17
C GLY A 419 21.69 -18.15 20.91
N THR A 420 20.69 -17.28 20.73
CA THR A 420 19.78 -17.30 19.59
C THR A 420 20.51 -16.80 18.35
N LYS A 421 20.35 -17.48 17.22
CA LYS A 421 20.83 -17.03 15.89
C LYS A 421 19.74 -16.31 15.09
N GLU A 422 18.50 -16.68 15.35
CA GLU A 422 17.32 -16.19 14.65
C GLU A 422 16.09 -16.28 15.56
N ILE A 423 15.29 -15.23 15.55
CA ILE A 423 13.94 -15.19 16.13
C ILE A 423 12.96 -15.34 14.97
N ALA A 424 12.07 -16.31 15.02
CA ALA A 424 11.02 -16.47 14.01
C ALA A 424 9.62 -16.46 14.65
N VAL A 425 8.63 -15.93 13.92
CA VAL A 425 7.24 -15.87 14.36
C VAL A 425 6.30 -16.54 13.37
N ARG A 426 5.27 -17.21 13.89
CA ARG A 426 4.12 -17.69 13.12
C ARG A 426 2.81 -17.44 13.87
N ALA A 427 1.74 -17.23 13.11
CA ALA A 427 0.39 -17.07 13.65
C ALA A 427 -0.55 -18.21 13.20
N TRP A 428 -1.64 -18.36 13.94
CA TRP A 428 -2.74 -19.27 13.67
C TRP A 428 -4.07 -18.52 13.72
N ASP A 429 -4.97 -18.83 12.80
CA ASP A 429 -6.33 -18.33 12.83
C ASP A 429 -7.35 -19.34 13.39
N GLU A 430 -8.58 -18.91 13.59
CA GLU A 430 -9.68 -19.75 14.09
C GLU A 430 -10.03 -20.92 13.15
N GLY A 431 -9.60 -20.86 11.89
CA GLY A 431 -9.70 -21.96 10.93
C GLY A 431 -8.54 -22.95 11.02
N LEU A 432 -7.65 -22.80 12.01
CA LEU A 432 -6.43 -23.58 12.20
C LEU A 432 -5.42 -23.47 11.03
N ASN A 433 -5.52 -22.41 10.22
CA ASN A 433 -4.51 -22.12 9.21
C ASN A 433 -3.27 -21.53 9.89
N THR A 434 -2.08 -21.91 9.43
CA THR A 434 -0.81 -21.34 9.89
C THR A 434 0.10 -20.95 8.73
N GLN A 435 1.20 -20.29 9.08
CA GLN A 435 2.22 -19.82 8.14
C GLN A 435 3.23 -20.92 7.83
N PRO A 436 3.62 -21.09 6.54
CA PRO A 436 4.65 -22.04 6.17
C PRO A 436 6.01 -21.61 6.75
N GLU A 437 6.85 -22.58 7.10
CA GLU A 437 8.21 -22.31 7.53
C GLU A 437 8.99 -21.57 6.45
N ASN A 438 9.03 -22.15 5.25
CA ASN A 438 9.82 -21.67 4.13
C ASN A 438 9.00 -20.79 3.18
N LEU A 439 9.68 -19.86 2.52
CA LEU A 439 9.08 -18.99 1.50
C LEU A 439 8.57 -19.84 0.33
N ILE A 440 7.26 -19.75 0.07
CA ILE A 440 6.65 -20.33 -1.13
C ILE A 440 6.65 -19.23 -2.20
N TRP A 441 7.67 -19.25 -3.05
CA TRP A 441 7.80 -18.26 -4.11
C TRP A 441 6.65 -18.39 -5.11
N ASN A 442 6.13 -17.26 -5.56
CA ASN A 442 5.24 -17.18 -6.71
C ASN A 442 5.55 -15.91 -7.49
N LEU A 443 5.01 -15.83 -8.70
CA LEU A 443 5.31 -14.74 -9.63
C LEU A 443 4.92 -13.34 -9.10
N MET A 444 4.05 -13.26 -8.09
CA MET A 444 3.30 -12.05 -7.76
C MET A 444 3.46 -11.56 -6.31
N MET A 445 2.93 -12.29 -5.31
CA MET A 445 2.57 -11.68 -4.01
C MET A 445 2.12 -12.66 -2.90
N MET A 446 1.46 -12.17 -1.84
CA MET A 446 0.90 -12.92 -0.69
C MET A 446 1.92 -13.73 0.13
N ASN A 447 3.14 -13.21 0.26
CA ASN A 447 4.17 -13.86 1.08
C ASN A 447 3.74 -13.91 2.56
N ASN A 448 3.73 -15.11 3.15
CA ASN A 448 3.38 -15.30 4.55
C ASN A 448 4.24 -16.36 5.26
N CYS A 449 5.45 -16.68 4.78
CA CYS A 449 6.33 -17.55 5.54
C CYS A 449 6.68 -16.96 6.92
N TRP A 450 7.25 -17.75 7.84
CA TRP A 450 7.65 -17.21 9.15
C TRP A 450 8.53 -15.98 8.96
N PHE A 451 8.18 -14.91 9.65
CA PHE A 451 8.99 -13.69 9.62
C PHE A 451 10.19 -13.90 10.55
N ARG A 452 11.40 -13.60 10.05
CA ARG A 452 12.67 -13.97 10.69
C ARG A 452 13.55 -12.77 10.95
N VAL A 453 14.00 -12.61 12.18
CA VAL A 453 14.96 -11.60 12.60
C VAL A 453 16.26 -12.30 13.00
N LYS A 454 17.36 -12.00 12.32
CA LYS A 454 18.68 -12.53 12.68
C LYS A 454 19.32 -11.71 13.79
N THR A 455 20.05 -12.40 14.65
CA THR A 455 20.76 -11.84 15.78
C THR A 455 22.26 -11.97 15.55
N ASN A 456 23.00 -10.88 15.75
CA ASN A 456 24.46 -10.89 15.65
C ASN A 456 25.07 -10.16 16.86
N VAL A 457 26.18 -10.67 17.37
CA VAL A 457 26.95 -9.97 18.41
C VAL A 457 27.76 -8.84 17.76
N CYS A 458 27.73 -7.65 18.35
CA CYS A 458 28.43 -6.46 17.88
C CYS A 458 29.15 -5.73 19.04
N LYS A 459 30.03 -4.78 18.69
CA LYS A 459 30.73 -3.89 19.62
C LYS A 459 30.53 -2.42 19.20
N PRO A 460 29.39 -1.80 19.57
CA PRO A 460 29.00 -0.51 19.01
C PRO A 460 29.74 0.69 19.62
N HIS A 461 30.21 0.57 20.87
CA HIS A 461 30.99 1.61 21.56
C HIS A 461 32.22 0.97 22.22
N LYS A 462 33.28 1.76 22.48
CA LYS A 462 34.59 1.29 22.98
C LYS A 462 34.48 0.42 24.24
N GLY A 463 34.32 -0.90 24.05
CA GLY A 463 34.36 -1.92 25.10
C GLY A 463 33.04 -2.64 25.39
N GLU A 464 31.89 -2.10 25.00
CA GLU A 464 30.59 -2.73 25.30
C GLU A 464 30.17 -3.71 24.20
N ILE A 465 29.69 -4.90 24.61
CA ILE A 465 29.16 -5.92 23.72
C ILE A 465 27.64 -5.72 23.63
N GLY A 466 27.07 -5.83 22.43
CA GLY A 466 25.63 -5.77 22.20
C GLY A 466 25.17 -6.82 21.20
N MET A 467 23.86 -7.00 21.08
CA MET A 467 23.23 -7.78 20.01
C MET A 467 22.55 -6.83 19.04
N VAL A 468 22.88 -6.95 17.76
CA VAL A 468 22.18 -6.24 16.68
C VAL A 468 21.15 -7.16 16.03
N PHE A 469 19.99 -6.61 15.71
CA PHE A 469 18.87 -7.34 15.13
C PHE A 469 18.64 -6.95 13.67
N GLU A 470 18.56 -7.94 12.80
CA GLU A 470 18.42 -7.73 11.36
C GLU A 470 17.08 -8.29 10.89
N HIS A 471 16.20 -7.43 10.40
CA HIS A 471 14.98 -7.85 9.71
C HIS A 471 15.31 -8.47 8.34
N PRO A 472 14.39 -9.18 7.67
CA PRO A 472 14.66 -9.76 6.35
C PRO A 472 15.13 -8.73 5.33
N THR A 473 14.43 -7.61 5.24
CA THR A 473 14.66 -6.55 4.26
C THR A 473 14.14 -5.19 4.76
N GLN A 474 14.72 -4.08 4.28
CA GLN A 474 14.12 -2.74 4.39
C GLN A 474 13.17 -2.43 3.22
N PRO A 475 12.15 -1.56 3.36
CA PRO A 475 11.25 -1.15 2.28
C PRO A 475 11.91 -0.73 0.96
N GLY A 476 11.21 -0.90 -0.17
CA GLY A 476 11.63 -0.32 -1.45
C GLY A 476 13.05 -0.75 -1.86
N ASN A 477 13.86 0.22 -2.28
CA ASN A 477 15.27 -0.01 -2.63
C ASN A 477 16.24 0.32 -1.49
N GLN A 478 15.74 0.59 -0.28
CA GLN A 478 16.62 0.84 0.86
C GLN A 478 17.55 -0.36 1.10
N PRO A 479 18.84 -0.12 1.38
CA PRO A 479 19.78 -1.17 1.73
C PRO A 479 19.46 -1.73 3.12
N GLY A 480 20.03 -2.89 3.44
CA GLY A 480 19.88 -3.52 4.76
C GLY A 480 18.94 -4.73 4.77
N GLY A 481 18.90 -5.36 5.94
CA GLY A 481 18.31 -6.67 6.18
C GLY A 481 19.22 -7.85 5.80
N TRP A 482 19.02 -8.98 6.48
CA TRP A 482 19.91 -10.13 6.36
C TRP A 482 19.84 -10.81 4.98
N MET A 483 18.67 -10.82 4.33
CA MET A 483 18.53 -11.41 2.99
C MET A 483 19.35 -10.66 1.94
N ALA A 484 19.51 -9.34 2.10
CA ALA A 484 20.36 -8.54 1.23
C ALA A 484 21.83 -8.92 1.39
N LYS A 485 22.29 -9.07 2.63
CA LYS A 485 23.67 -9.46 2.94
C LYS A 485 24.00 -10.84 2.38
N GLU A 486 23.11 -11.82 2.55
CA GLU A 486 23.32 -13.18 2.05
C GLU A 486 23.39 -13.23 0.53
N LYS A 487 22.48 -12.56 -0.17
CA LYS A 487 22.51 -12.49 -1.64
C LYS A 487 23.82 -11.89 -2.16
N HIS A 488 24.34 -10.86 -1.49
CA HIS A 488 25.65 -10.29 -1.83
C HIS A 488 26.80 -11.27 -1.60
N LEU A 489 26.76 -12.04 -0.51
CA LEU A 489 27.77 -13.07 -0.19
C LEU A 489 27.73 -14.22 -1.20
N GLU A 490 26.55 -14.75 -1.52
CA GLU A 490 26.36 -15.81 -2.53
C GLU A 490 26.91 -15.40 -3.90
N THR A 491 26.58 -14.17 -4.34
CA THR A 491 27.07 -13.63 -5.62
C THR A 491 28.59 -13.44 -5.61
N SER A 492 29.19 -13.21 -4.44
CA SER A 492 30.64 -13.02 -4.27
C SER A 492 31.41 -14.33 -4.11
N GLN A 493 30.75 -15.40 -3.65
CA GLN A 493 31.36 -16.71 -3.37
C GLN A 493 31.29 -17.70 -4.54
N ASP A 494 30.49 -17.43 -5.58
CA ASP A 494 30.32 -18.33 -6.73
C ASP A 494 31.61 -18.40 -7.58
N PRO A 495 32.45 -19.45 -7.45
CA PRO A 495 33.75 -19.54 -8.12
C PRO A 495 33.59 -20.37 -9.39
N LYS A 496 32.63 -20.00 -10.24
CA LYS A 496 32.63 -20.43 -11.64
C LYS A 496 33.18 -19.30 -12.49
N PRO A 497 34.52 -19.18 -12.64
CA PRO A 497 35.04 -18.70 -13.89
C PRO A 497 34.74 -19.82 -14.88
N SER A 498 33.54 -19.82 -15.47
CA SER A 498 33.49 -20.27 -16.85
C SER A 498 34.53 -19.39 -17.53
N LEU A 499 35.62 -19.99 -18.01
CA LEU A 499 36.43 -19.49 -19.09
C LEU A 499 35.50 -19.27 -20.29
N LYS A 500 34.59 -18.29 -20.19
CA LYS A 500 34.23 -17.49 -21.32
C LYS A 500 35.57 -16.90 -21.69
N LYS A 501 36.12 -17.41 -22.79
CA LYS A 501 37.13 -16.69 -23.57
C LYS A 501 36.85 -15.22 -23.34
N SER A 502 37.88 -14.49 -22.93
CA SER A 502 38.02 -13.09 -23.27
C SER A 502 37.66 -12.98 -24.75
N VAL A 503 36.38 -12.82 -25.03
CA VAL A 503 35.91 -12.10 -26.19
C VAL A 503 36.45 -10.74 -25.85
N SER A 504 37.62 -10.48 -26.43
CA SER A 504 38.14 -9.15 -26.67
C SER A 504 37.02 -8.14 -26.47
N THR A 505 37.19 -7.29 -25.46
CA THR A 505 36.57 -5.96 -25.45
C THR A 505 36.26 -5.55 -26.88
N PRO A 506 35.00 -5.44 -27.29
CA PRO A 506 34.72 -4.70 -28.50
C PRO A 506 35.04 -3.26 -28.11
N PHE A 507 36.28 -2.86 -28.39
CA PHE A 507 36.81 -1.51 -28.25
C PHE A 507 36.36 -0.75 -27.00
N MET A 508 37.28 -0.52 -26.05
CA MET A 508 37.22 0.71 -25.28
C MET A 508 37.17 1.86 -26.29
N ASN A 509 35.98 2.36 -26.59
CA ASN A 509 35.81 3.62 -27.26
C ASN A 509 36.13 4.66 -26.18
N THR A 510 37.36 5.13 -26.15
CA THR A 510 37.92 6.17 -25.28
C THR A 510 37.30 7.56 -25.55
N ASN A 511 36.07 7.60 -26.05
CA ASN A 511 35.26 8.77 -26.35
C ASN A 511 33.82 8.57 -25.85
N SER A 512 33.62 8.08 -24.62
CA SER A 512 32.28 8.17 -24.02
C SER A 512 31.95 9.65 -23.87
N LYS A 513 31.02 10.16 -24.66
CA LYS A 513 30.57 11.55 -24.57
C LYS A 513 30.17 11.83 -23.12
N MET A 514 30.73 12.89 -22.58
CA MET A 514 30.45 13.34 -21.22
C MET A 514 29.37 14.42 -21.30
N PHE A 515 28.33 14.28 -20.49
CA PHE A 515 27.23 15.23 -20.45
C PHE A 515 27.12 15.82 -19.05
N SER A 516 26.92 17.13 -18.98
CA SER A 516 26.54 17.81 -17.74
C SER A 516 25.06 17.60 -17.42
N ILE A 517 24.69 17.70 -16.15
CA ILE A 517 23.27 17.66 -15.76
C ILE A 517 22.44 18.74 -16.45
N SER A 518 23.04 19.91 -16.73
CA SER A 518 22.40 21.02 -17.44
C SER A 518 22.12 20.71 -18.90
N GLU A 519 22.94 19.88 -19.55
CA GLU A 519 22.67 19.39 -20.91
C GLU A 519 21.54 18.37 -20.88
N VAL A 520 21.59 17.39 -19.97
CA VAL A 520 20.54 16.37 -19.86
C VAL A 520 19.18 17.00 -19.62
N LYS A 521 19.09 18.03 -18.76
CA LYS A 521 17.83 18.78 -18.48
C LYS A 521 17.15 19.39 -19.71
N LYS A 522 17.89 19.65 -20.79
CA LYS A 522 17.33 20.18 -22.06
C LYS A 522 16.50 19.14 -22.80
N HIS A 523 16.71 17.86 -22.52
CA HIS A 523 16.06 16.71 -23.16
C HIS A 523 14.96 16.15 -22.25
N SER A 524 13.97 17.00 -21.95
CA SER A 524 12.88 16.76 -21.00
C SER A 524 11.49 16.67 -21.64
N ASN A 525 11.40 16.39 -22.96
CA ASN A 525 10.13 16.36 -23.69
C ASN A 525 10.02 15.17 -24.67
N PRO A 526 8.83 14.85 -25.22
CA PRO A 526 8.62 13.67 -26.06
C PRO A 526 9.46 13.61 -27.34
N ASP A 527 9.86 14.76 -27.88
CA ASP A 527 10.69 14.82 -29.10
C ASP A 527 12.18 14.67 -28.78
N SER A 528 12.56 14.81 -27.51
CA SER A 528 13.91 14.60 -27.03
C SER A 528 13.92 14.26 -25.54
N THR A 529 14.00 12.96 -25.23
CA THR A 529 13.89 12.42 -23.87
C THR A 529 15.16 11.70 -23.46
N TRP A 530 15.96 12.35 -22.62
CA TRP A 530 17.13 11.72 -22.01
C TRP A 530 16.89 11.43 -20.54
N ILE A 531 17.46 10.33 -20.04
CA ILE A 531 17.42 9.95 -18.62
C ILE A 531 18.83 9.59 -18.12
N ILE A 532 19.04 9.70 -16.81
CA ILE A 532 20.26 9.22 -16.16
C ILE A 532 19.92 7.98 -15.32
N VAL A 533 20.70 6.91 -15.51
CA VAL A 533 20.65 5.69 -14.70
C VAL A 533 22.08 5.28 -14.37
N HIS A 534 22.39 5.08 -13.09
CA HIS A 534 23.73 4.69 -12.61
C HIS A 534 24.86 5.59 -13.13
N GLY A 535 24.62 6.91 -13.26
CA GLY A 535 25.58 7.88 -13.78
C GLY A 535 25.84 7.79 -15.29
N HIS A 536 25.02 7.06 -16.03
CA HIS A 536 25.08 6.97 -17.49
C HIS A 536 23.87 7.67 -18.12
N VAL A 537 24.08 8.30 -19.28
CA VAL A 537 23.04 9.07 -19.98
C VAL A 537 22.50 8.24 -21.15
N TYR A 538 21.18 8.18 -21.23
CA TYR A 538 20.44 7.37 -22.20
C TYR A 538 19.47 8.23 -22.99
N ASP A 539 19.40 8.05 -24.31
CA ASP A 539 18.38 8.67 -25.17
C ASP A 539 17.24 7.68 -25.42
N CYS A 540 16.14 7.87 -24.69
CA CYS A 540 14.97 7.00 -24.73
C CYS A 540 13.90 7.48 -25.72
N THR A 541 14.14 8.55 -26.50
CA THR A 541 13.14 9.19 -27.37
C THR A 541 12.42 8.18 -28.28
N ARG A 542 13.20 7.31 -28.92
CA ARG A 542 12.70 6.26 -29.82
C ARG A 542 12.00 5.09 -29.11
N PHE A 543 12.24 4.90 -27.80
CA PHE A 543 11.67 3.81 -27.02
C PHE A 543 10.37 4.21 -26.29
N LEU A 544 10.03 5.51 -26.25
CA LEU A 544 8.86 6.02 -25.53
C LEU A 544 7.55 5.29 -25.84
N LYS A 545 7.33 4.91 -27.11
CA LYS A 545 6.10 4.26 -27.57
C LYS A 545 6.08 2.76 -27.28
N ASP A 546 7.25 2.16 -27.16
CA ASP A 546 7.42 0.71 -26.95
C ASP A 546 7.57 0.37 -25.46
N HIS A 547 7.67 1.37 -24.58
CA HIS A 547 7.79 1.15 -23.14
C HIS A 547 6.49 0.53 -22.59
N PRO A 548 6.54 -0.67 -21.97
CA PRO A 548 5.35 -1.38 -21.50
C PRO A 548 4.55 -0.64 -20.40
N GLY A 549 5.18 0.30 -19.70
CA GLY A 549 4.54 1.17 -18.71
C GLY A 549 3.89 2.42 -19.31
N GLY A 550 3.93 2.58 -20.63
CA GLY A 550 3.46 3.76 -21.34
C GLY A 550 4.48 4.89 -21.36
N THR A 551 4.31 5.81 -22.31
CA THR A 551 5.22 6.94 -22.57
C THR A 551 5.44 7.85 -21.37
N ASP A 552 4.38 8.15 -20.62
CA ASP A 552 4.44 9.06 -19.46
C ASP A 552 5.36 8.54 -18.33
N SER A 553 5.55 7.21 -18.23
CA SER A 553 6.41 6.57 -17.23
C SER A 553 7.90 6.92 -17.42
N ILE A 554 8.32 7.23 -18.65
CA ILE A 554 9.68 7.73 -18.93
C ILE A 554 9.70 9.26 -18.84
N LEU A 555 8.69 9.93 -19.42
CA LEU A 555 8.67 11.40 -19.52
C LEU A 555 8.71 12.10 -18.17
N ILE A 556 8.10 11.51 -17.13
CA ILE A 556 8.12 12.04 -15.76
C ILE A 556 9.54 12.16 -15.17
N ASN A 557 10.48 11.42 -15.74
CA ASN A 557 11.88 11.39 -15.35
C ASN A 557 12.80 12.01 -16.41
N ALA A 558 12.25 12.53 -17.51
CA ALA A 558 13.01 13.10 -18.60
C ALA A 558 13.84 14.31 -18.12
N GLY A 559 15.11 14.33 -18.51
CA GLY A 559 16.08 15.33 -18.10
C GLY A 559 16.61 15.16 -16.67
N THR A 560 16.34 14.05 -15.99
CA THR A 560 16.72 13.81 -14.58
C THR A 560 17.39 12.46 -14.35
N ASP A 561 17.95 12.27 -13.15
CA ASP A 561 18.40 10.96 -12.66
C ASP A 561 17.22 10.21 -12.08
N CYS A 562 16.99 9.00 -12.62
CA CYS A 562 15.91 8.11 -12.24
C CYS A 562 16.42 6.70 -11.91
N THR A 563 17.64 6.62 -11.39
CA THR A 563 18.26 5.35 -11.01
C THR A 563 17.37 4.56 -10.03
N GLU A 564 16.80 5.25 -9.04
CA GLU A 564 15.94 4.61 -8.03
C GLU A 564 14.62 4.10 -8.62
N GLU A 565 13.93 4.91 -9.43
CA GLU A 565 12.72 4.56 -10.17
C GLU A 565 12.96 3.34 -11.07
N PHE A 566 14.09 3.37 -11.78
CA PHE A 566 14.45 2.34 -12.74
C PHE A 566 14.68 1.01 -12.03
N ASP A 567 15.50 0.99 -10.98
CA ASP A 567 15.81 -0.21 -10.22
C ASP A 567 14.63 -0.79 -9.44
N ALA A 568 13.66 0.04 -9.05
CA ALA A 568 12.47 -0.41 -8.32
C ALA A 568 11.60 -1.35 -9.17
N ILE A 569 11.46 -1.07 -10.47
CA ILE A 569 10.41 -1.65 -11.32
C ILE A 569 10.97 -2.54 -12.43
N HIS A 570 12.20 -2.29 -12.91
CA HIS A 570 12.73 -2.96 -14.10
C HIS A 570 13.50 -4.26 -13.80
N SER A 571 13.37 -5.24 -14.70
CA SER A 571 14.04 -6.55 -14.64
C SER A 571 15.46 -6.50 -15.24
N ASP A 572 16.29 -7.52 -15.00
CA ASP A 572 17.63 -7.61 -15.59
C ASP A 572 17.63 -7.61 -17.12
N LYS A 573 16.56 -8.11 -17.75
CA LYS A 573 16.37 -8.03 -19.20
C LYS A 573 16.18 -6.57 -19.65
N ALA A 574 15.37 -5.80 -18.93
CA ALA A 574 15.18 -4.39 -19.21
C ALA A 574 16.48 -3.59 -18.97
N LYS A 575 17.27 -3.95 -17.95
CA LYS A 575 18.60 -3.37 -17.71
C LYS A 575 19.54 -3.59 -18.89
N LYS A 576 19.56 -4.79 -19.48
CA LYS A 576 20.37 -5.09 -20.68
C LYS A 576 19.88 -4.30 -21.90
N MET A 577 18.57 -4.21 -22.10
CA MET A 577 17.97 -3.47 -23.21
C MET A 577 18.20 -1.96 -23.09
N LEU A 578 18.25 -1.40 -21.88
CA LEU A 578 18.54 0.02 -21.67
C LEU A 578 19.89 0.42 -22.30
N GLU A 579 20.85 -0.50 -22.34
CA GLU A 579 22.20 -0.20 -22.83
C GLU A 579 22.25 0.08 -24.34
N ASP A 580 21.26 -0.38 -25.11
CA ASP A 580 21.10 -0.03 -26.54
C ASP A 580 20.77 1.46 -26.76
N TYR A 581 20.37 2.16 -25.69
CA TYR A 581 20.00 3.58 -25.71
C TYR A 581 21.08 4.48 -25.09
N ARG A 582 22.21 3.91 -24.66
CA ARG A 582 23.27 4.68 -24.00
C ARG A 582 23.95 5.63 -24.97
N ILE A 583 24.05 6.89 -24.59
CA ILE A 583 24.72 7.94 -25.38
C ILE A 583 25.99 8.48 -24.71
N GLY A 584 26.18 8.25 -23.40
CA GLY A 584 27.37 8.71 -22.70
C GLY A 584 27.36 8.53 -21.19
N GLN A 585 28.15 9.34 -20.48
CA GLN A 585 28.26 9.35 -19.02
C GLN A 585 27.98 10.75 -18.46
N LEU A 586 27.46 10.80 -17.24
CA LEU A 586 27.24 12.05 -16.53
C LEU A 586 28.55 12.56 -15.94
N ILE A 587 28.85 13.86 -16.11
CA ILE A 587 29.95 14.52 -15.41
C ILE A 587 29.55 14.68 -13.93
N THR A 588 30.10 13.84 -13.06
CA THR A 588 30.05 14.05 -11.62
C THR A 588 31.23 14.93 -11.21
N THR A 589 30.97 16.13 -10.69
CA THR A 589 32.02 16.99 -10.15
C THR A 589 32.59 16.38 -8.87
N GLY A 590 33.57 15.49 -9.01
CA GLY A 590 34.12 14.75 -7.87
C GLY A 590 35.34 13.88 -8.19
N ASN A 591 36.20 14.27 -9.14
CA ASN A 591 37.54 13.71 -9.29
C ASN A 591 38.53 14.83 -9.65
N ILE A 592 38.88 15.64 -8.65
CA ILE A 592 40.12 16.41 -8.71
C ILE A 592 41.23 15.42 -8.40
N HIS A 593 41.88 14.91 -9.45
CA HIS A 593 43.23 14.41 -9.35
C HIS A 593 44.11 15.52 -8.76
N LYS A 594 44.37 15.47 -7.45
CA LYS A 594 45.50 16.18 -6.87
C LYS A 594 46.75 15.43 -7.32
N ILE A 595 47.37 15.97 -8.36
CA ILE A 595 48.77 15.71 -8.70
C ILE A 595 49.60 16.73 -7.91
N TRP A 596 50.68 16.21 -7.31
CA TRP A 596 51.69 16.81 -6.42
C TRP A 596 51.37 16.75 -4.93
#